data_AF-A0AAV6U9P3-F1
#
_entry.id   AF-A0AAV6U9P3-F1
#
_cell.length_a   1.000
_cell.length_b   1.000
_cell.length_c   1.000
_cell.angle_alpha   90.00
_cell.angle_beta   90.00
_cell.angle_gamma   90.00
#
_symmetry.space_group_name_H-M   'P 1'
#
loop_
_entity.id
_entity.type
_entity.pdbx_description
1 polymer ?
#
loop_
_entity_poly.entity_id
_entity_poly.type
_entity_poly.pdbx_seq_one_letter_code
_entity_poly.pdbx_strand_id
1 'polypeptide(L)'
;MGNKRGNTYSRKHIKYTPEMAAFWNFSFDEMAEFDLPALIDFVLNATETKQLYYVGHSQGTAAAFALFSQSPEYNDKVKLFVALAPVTTVGHITSAIKYLAPFTSEVEYLFWLLGYNEFLPSGGIMKYLSQFVCNTEVKFLCENVLFLLAGADSKQLNTTRLGVYTSHLPAGSSTKSIVHFAQMVNSKKFTKYDYGTTANMKQYNQTTPPEYDVSKITTPVALLWSLNDALADSADVVELQPKLKSLVSSYCVPYPAFNHEDFVMAEQANTLVYQQVLDLLRKY
;
A
#
# COMPACT_ATOMS: atom_id res chain seq x y z
N MET A 1 8.57 12.58 -7.25
CA MET A 1 7.59 11.85 -6.42
C MET A 1 6.33 11.65 -7.24
N GLY A 2 5.78 10.43 -7.27
CA GLY A 2 4.54 10.12 -8.01
C GLY A 2 3.30 10.25 -7.13
N ASN A 3 2.22 10.85 -7.66
CA ASN A 3 0.92 10.92 -7.01
C ASN A 3 -0.04 9.90 -7.62
N LYS A 4 -0.79 9.18 -6.78
CA LYS A 4 -1.72 8.13 -7.21
C LYS A 4 -3.12 8.68 -7.45
N ARG A 5 -3.83 8.12 -8.42
CA ARG A 5 -5.24 8.47 -8.70
C ARG A 5 -6.08 8.54 -7.42
N GLY A 6 -6.90 9.58 -7.31
CA GLY A 6 -7.78 9.82 -6.17
C GLY A 6 -7.16 10.56 -4.99
N ASN A 7 -5.83 10.68 -4.90
CA ASN A 7 -5.20 11.48 -3.85
C ASN A 7 -5.36 13.00 -4.11
N THR A 8 -5.09 13.85 -3.12
CA THR A 8 -5.24 15.31 -3.17
C THR A 8 -4.74 15.96 -4.47
N TYR A 9 -3.66 15.43 -5.06
CA TYR A 9 -3.00 16.00 -6.23
C TYR A 9 -3.34 15.32 -7.56
N SER A 10 -4.01 14.16 -7.53
CA SER A 10 -4.36 13.35 -8.72
C SER A 10 -5.86 13.06 -8.79
N ARG A 11 -6.66 14.13 -8.73
CA ARG A 11 -8.14 14.09 -8.68
C ARG A 11 -8.84 14.59 -9.95
N LYS A 12 -8.19 14.51 -11.09
CA LYS A 12 -8.77 14.91 -12.39
C LYS A 12 -8.84 13.71 -13.32
N HIS A 13 -9.91 13.64 -14.10
CA HIS A 13 -10.11 12.62 -15.12
C HIS A 13 -10.74 13.25 -16.36
N ILE A 14 -10.40 12.75 -17.55
CA ILE A 14 -10.84 13.34 -18.82
C ILE A 14 -12.36 13.19 -19.07
N LYS A 15 -13.00 12.21 -18.43
CA LYS A 15 -14.42 11.85 -18.65
C LYS A 15 -15.29 11.94 -17.40
N TYR A 16 -14.70 11.79 -16.21
CA TYR A 16 -15.45 11.60 -14.96
C TYR A 16 -15.02 12.69 -13.98
N THR A 17 -15.93 13.14 -13.14
CA THR A 17 -15.62 14.07 -12.06
C THR A 17 -15.59 13.32 -10.71
N PRO A 18 -14.93 13.84 -9.67
CA PRO A 18 -14.89 13.21 -8.35
C PRO A 18 -16.26 12.96 -7.71
N GLU A 19 -17.33 13.60 -8.19
CA GLU A 19 -18.70 13.36 -7.74
C GLU A 19 -19.31 12.08 -8.33
N MET A 20 -18.69 11.51 -9.38
CA MET A 20 -19.19 10.32 -10.07
C MET A 20 -18.57 9.05 -9.49
N ALA A 21 -19.39 8.04 -9.19
CA ALA A 21 -18.91 6.74 -8.70
C ALA A 21 -17.85 6.09 -9.60
N ALA A 22 -18.00 6.25 -10.92
CA ALA A 22 -17.05 5.73 -11.91
C ALA A 22 -15.62 6.31 -11.76
N PHE A 23 -15.47 7.51 -11.20
CA PHE A 23 -14.17 8.13 -10.93
C PHE A 23 -13.36 7.33 -9.89
N TRP A 24 -14.05 6.76 -8.91
CA TRP A 24 -13.47 6.07 -7.76
C TRP A 24 -13.43 4.55 -7.92
N ASN A 25 -13.83 4.02 -9.08
CA ASN A 25 -13.81 2.60 -9.35
C ASN A 25 -12.39 2.11 -9.69
N PHE A 26 -11.48 2.21 -8.73
CA PHE A 26 -10.10 1.74 -8.83
C PHE A 26 -9.61 1.14 -7.51
N SER A 27 -8.58 0.32 -7.55
CA SER A 27 -7.79 -0.18 -6.42
C SER A 27 -6.30 -0.02 -6.74
N PHE A 28 -5.41 -0.70 -5.99
CA PHE A 28 -4.00 -0.76 -6.39
C PHE A 28 -3.79 -1.50 -7.71
N ASP A 29 -4.75 -2.30 -8.19
CA ASP A 29 -4.71 -2.94 -9.52
C ASP A 29 -4.55 -1.90 -10.62
N GLU A 30 -5.43 -0.91 -10.67
CA GLU A 30 -5.35 0.15 -11.67
C GLU A 30 -4.15 1.09 -11.45
N MET A 31 -3.66 1.19 -10.21
CA MET A 31 -2.41 1.92 -9.95
C MET A 31 -1.19 1.18 -10.50
N ALA A 32 -1.20 -0.15 -10.47
CA ALA A 32 -0.18 -1.00 -11.06
C ALA A 32 -0.28 -1.00 -12.59
N GLU A 33 -1.50 -1.15 -13.13
CA GLU A 33 -1.76 -1.30 -14.56
C GLU A 33 -1.60 0.00 -15.35
N PHE A 34 -1.89 1.15 -14.73
CA PHE A 34 -1.93 2.43 -15.45
C PHE A 34 -1.06 3.52 -14.82
N ASP A 35 -1.15 3.76 -13.50
CA ASP A 35 -0.44 4.89 -12.89
C ASP A 35 1.07 4.70 -12.95
N LEU A 36 1.57 3.53 -12.53
CA LEU A 36 3.00 3.25 -12.52
C LEU A 36 3.62 3.23 -13.93
N PRO A 37 3.05 2.53 -14.91
CA PRO A 37 3.44 2.63 -16.31
C PRO A 37 3.60 4.07 -16.81
N ALA A 38 2.55 4.87 -16.67
CA ALA A 38 2.55 6.25 -17.16
C ALA A 38 3.60 7.11 -16.45
N LEU A 39 3.78 6.93 -15.13
CA LEU A 39 4.78 7.67 -14.35
C LEU A 39 6.22 7.27 -14.72
N ILE A 40 6.50 5.97 -14.83
CA ILE A 40 7.83 5.45 -15.18
C ILE A 40 8.20 5.93 -16.58
N ASP A 41 7.31 5.72 -17.56
CA ASP A 41 7.59 6.08 -18.96
C ASP A 41 7.76 7.59 -19.13
N PHE A 42 6.95 8.39 -18.45
CA PHE A 42 7.10 9.84 -18.44
C PHE A 42 8.48 10.26 -17.90
N VAL A 43 8.91 9.70 -16.75
CA VAL A 43 10.20 10.05 -16.14
C VAL A 43 11.37 9.63 -17.01
N LEU A 44 11.36 8.40 -17.54
CA LEU A 44 12.42 7.91 -18.43
C LEU A 44 12.53 8.77 -19.69
N ASN A 45 11.40 9.12 -20.30
CA ASN A 45 11.37 9.99 -21.48
C ASN A 45 11.84 11.41 -21.16
N ALA A 46 11.36 12.01 -20.07
CA ALA A 46 11.71 13.38 -19.68
C ALA A 46 13.18 13.54 -19.25
N THR A 47 13.80 12.46 -18.76
CA THR A 47 15.20 12.47 -18.30
C THR A 47 16.17 11.86 -19.32
N GLU A 48 15.65 11.32 -20.41
CA GLU A 48 16.42 10.57 -21.42
C GLU A 48 17.23 9.39 -20.82
N THR A 49 16.73 8.81 -19.72
CA THR A 49 17.35 7.66 -19.06
C THR A 49 16.65 6.36 -19.45
N LYS A 50 17.38 5.24 -19.42
CA LYS A 50 16.82 3.92 -19.76
C LYS A 50 16.20 3.20 -18.56
N GLN A 51 16.68 3.51 -17.37
CA GLN A 51 16.28 2.86 -16.13
C GLN A 51 16.23 3.87 -14.99
N LEU A 52 15.38 3.58 -14.01
CA LEU A 52 15.30 4.33 -12.76
C LEU A 52 15.39 3.40 -11.55
N TYR A 53 15.61 3.98 -10.37
CA TYR A 53 15.41 3.29 -9.09
C TYR A 53 13.98 3.54 -8.63
N TYR A 54 13.28 2.49 -8.22
CA TYR A 54 11.95 2.62 -7.64
C TYR A 54 12.03 2.39 -6.14
N VAL A 55 11.62 3.38 -5.35
CA VAL A 55 11.44 3.25 -3.90
C VAL A 55 9.96 3.38 -3.59
N GLY A 56 9.36 2.31 -3.07
CA GLY A 56 7.95 2.27 -2.70
C GLY A 56 7.78 2.08 -1.20
N HIS A 57 6.70 2.63 -0.66
CA HIS A 57 6.25 2.38 0.72
C HIS A 57 4.81 1.83 0.72
N SER A 58 4.52 0.84 1.56
CA SER A 58 3.15 0.35 1.79
C SER A 58 2.44 -0.07 0.48
N GLN A 59 1.23 0.44 0.21
CA GLN A 59 0.51 0.22 -1.05
C GLN A 59 1.32 0.59 -2.30
N GLY A 60 2.28 1.51 -2.18
CA GLY A 60 3.24 1.81 -3.24
C GLY A 60 4.14 0.64 -3.61
N THR A 61 4.43 -0.27 -2.67
CA THR A 61 5.12 -1.54 -2.96
C THR A 61 4.16 -2.55 -3.57
N ALA A 62 2.93 -2.67 -3.06
CA ALA A 62 1.92 -3.59 -3.60
C ALA A 62 1.67 -3.33 -5.09
N ALA A 63 1.46 -2.07 -5.47
CA ALA A 63 1.30 -1.68 -6.87
C ALA A 63 2.55 -2.01 -7.72
N ALA A 64 3.75 -1.87 -7.16
CA ALA A 64 5.00 -2.18 -7.87
C ALA A 64 5.20 -3.69 -8.04
N PHE A 65 4.97 -4.50 -7.00
CA PHE A 65 4.97 -5.96 -7.10
C PHE A 65 3.94 -6.47 -8.12
N ALA A 66 2.74 -5.87 -8.13
CA ALA A 66 1.71 -6.16 -9.11
C ALA A 66 2.16 -5.85 -10.55
N LEU A 67 2.72 -4.65 -10.80
CA LEU A 67 3.23 -4.27 -12.11
C LEU A 67 4.36 -5.19 -12.57
N PHE A 68 5.40 -5.35 -11.75
CA PHE A 68 6.60 -6.09 -12.16
C PHE A 68 6.33 -7.60 -12.32
N SER A 69 5.32 -8.15 -11.65
CA SER A 69 4.93 -9.55 -11.84
C SER A 69 4.09 -9.80 -13.11
N GLN A 70 3.40 -8.78 -13.64
CA GLN A 70 2.51 -8.92 -14.80
C GLN A 70 3.07 -8.36 -16.09
N SER A 71 3.98 -7.38 -16.02
CA SER A 71 4.51 -6.67 -17.17
C SER A 71 6.04 -6.77 -17.20
N PRO A 72 6.59 -7.83 -17.82
CA PRO A 72 8.03 -8.08 -17.90
C PRO A 72 8.84 -6.87 -18.41
N GLU A 73 8.30 -6.10 -19.35
CA GLU A 73 8.94 -4.93 -19.94
C GLU A 73 9.27 -3.81 -18.93
N TYR A 74 8.57 -3.76 -17.79
CA TYR A 74 8.89 -2.80 -16.72
C TYR A 74 10.01 -3.27 -15.80
N ASN A 75 10.33 -4.57 -15.80
CA ASN A 75 11.48 -5.05 -15.04
C ASN A 75 12.79 -4.52 -15.65
N ASP A 76 12.85 -4.41 -16.98
CA ASP A 76 14.04 -3.87 -17.66
C ASP A 76 14.18 -2.35 -17.47
N LYS A 77 13.09 -1.65 -17.09
CA LYS A 77 13.06 -0.21 -16.82
C LYS A 77 13.43 0.17 -15.39
N VAL A 78 13.57 -0.82 -14.48
CA VAL A 78 13.85 -0.58 -13.06
C VAL A 78 15.15 -1.26 -12.68
N LYS A 79 16.14 -0.44 -12.29
CA LYS A 79 17.49 -0.88 -11.94
C LYS A 79 17.53 -1.61 -10.60
N LEU A 80 16.76 -1.13 -9.63
CA LEU A 80 16.54 -1.73 -8.32
C LEU A 80 15.20 -1.25 -7.77
N PHE A 81 14.42 -2.18 -7.23
CA PHE A 81 13.21 -1.89 -6.47
C PHE A 81 13.51 -2.02 -4.97
N VAL A 82 13.43 -0.89 -4.25
CA VAL A 82 13.51 -0.85 -2.79
C VAL A 82 12.09 -0.75 -2.22
N ALA A 83 11.66 -1.77 -1.49
CA ALA A 83 10.34 -1.86 -0.89
C ALA A 83 10.42 -1.61 0.62
N LEU A 84 9.91 -0.47 1.07
CA LEU A 84 9.78 -0.08 2.47
C LEU A 84 8.41 -0.53 2.99
N ALA A 85 8.37 -1.26 4.11
CA ALA A 85 7.14 -1.89 4.60
C ALA A 85 6.40 -2.67 3.47
N PRO A 86 7.03 -3.70 2.89
CA PRO A 86 6.54 -4.36 1.68
C PRO A 86 5.21 -5.08 1.93
N VAL A 87 4.18 -4.70 1.17
CA VAL A 87 2.87 -5.37 1.19
C VAL A 87 2.68 -6.24 -0.06
N THR A 88 2.42 -7.53 0.15
CA THR A 88 1.92 -8.48 -0.87
C THR A 88 0.77 -9.31 -0.34
N THR A 89 0.98 -10.12 0.69
CA THR A 89 -0.10 -10.76 1.46
C THR A 89 -0.33 -9.94 2.72
N VAL A 90 -1.55 -9.99 3.24
CA VAL A 90 -1.94 -9.36 4.50
C VAL A 90 -2.68 -10.36 5.39
N GLY A 91 -2.19 -11.60 5.43
CA GLY A 91 -2.84 -12.72 6.11
C GLY A 91 -2.62 -12.73 7.63
N HIS A 92 -1.58 -12.03 8.11
CA HIS A 92 -1.14 -12.04 9.50
C HIS A 92 -1.27 -10.68 10.19
N ILE A 93 -1.80 -9.68 9.49
CA ILE A 93 -1.90 -8.30 9.99
C ILE A 93 -2.67 -8.18 11.31
N THR A 94 -2.28 -7.18 12.08
CA THR A 94 -2.99 -6.72 13.28
C THR A 94 -3.66 -5.36 13.07
N SER A 95 -3.42 -4.72 11.92
CA SER A 95 -4.02 -3.47 11.49
C SER A 95 -5.54 -3.51 11.45
N ALA A 96 -6.18 -2.35 11.68
CA ALA A 96 -7.63 -2.22 11.77
C ALA A 96 -8.40 -2.69 10.52
N ILE A 97 -7.75 -2.75 9.34
CA ILE A 97 -8.35 -3.28 8.10
C ILE A 97 -8.86 -4.71 8.28
N LYS A 98 -8.20 -5.51 9.13
CA LYS A 98 -8.61 -6.89 9.41
C LYS A 98 -10.07 -7.01 9.87
N TYR A 99 -10.57 -6.01 10.60
CA TYR A 99 -11.95 -6.02 11.09
C TYR A 99 -12.99 -5.72 10.01
N LEU A 100 -12.57 -5.21 8.85
CA LEU A 100 -13.43 -5.03 7.67
C LEU A 100 -13.52 -6.30 6.82
N ALA A 101 -12.57 -7.23 6.97
CA ALA A 101 -12.47 -8.44 6.15
C ALA A 101 -13.75 -9.30 6.17
N PRO A 102 -14.41 -9.58 7.32
CA PRO A 102 -15.62 -10.38 7.33
C PRO A 102 -16.83 -9.74 6.61
N PHE A 103 -16.74 -8.44 6.28
CA PHE A 103 -17.86 -7.65 5.80
C PHE A 103 -17.58 -7.05 4.40
N THR A 104 -16.66 -7.61 3.61
CA THR A 104 -16.26 -7.00 2.33
C THR A 104 -17.43 -6.73 1.39
N SER A 105 -18.38 -7.66 1.31
CA SER A 105 -19.57 -7.53 0.45
C SER A 105 -20.57 -6.51 0.98
N GLU A 106 -20.80 -6.50 2.30
CA GLU A 106 -21.68 -5.56 2.98
C GLU A 106 -21.11 -4.14 2.93
N VAL A 107 -19.80 -4.00 3.11
CA VAL A 107 -19.08 -2.73 3.06
C VAL A 107 -19.12 -2.16 1.65
N GLU A 108 -18.84 -2.98 0.63
CA GLU A 108 -18.96 -2.56 -0.77
C GLU A 108 -20.40 -2.15 -1.11
N TYR A 109 -21.40 -2.95 -0.72
CA TYR A 109 -22.80 -2.64 -0.94
C TYR A 109 -23.25 -1.36 -0.23
N LEU A 110 -22.88 -1.21 1.05
CA LEU A 110 -23.22 -0.04 1.86
C LEU A 110 -22.60 1.23 1.27
N PHE A 111 -21.33 1.19 0.90
CA PHE A 111 -20.66 2.34 0.32
C PHE A 111 -21.18 2.69 -1.08
N TRP A 112 -21.53 1.68 -1.89
CA TRP A 112 -22.23 1.89 -3.16
C TRP A 112 -23.59 2.56 -2.94
N LEU A 113 -24.39 2.05 -2.00
CA LEU A 113 -25.73 2.55 -1.68
C LEU A 113 -25.72 3.97 -1.12
N LEU A 114 -24.72 4.31 -0.30
CA LEU A 114 -24.55 5.65 0.28
C LEU A 114 -23.80 6.63 -0.64
N GLY A 115 -23.33 6.19 -1.80
CA GLY A 115 -22.57 7.02 -2.74
C GLY A 115 -21.15 7.40 -2.26
N TYR A 116 -20.67 6.76 -1.18
CA TYR A 116 -19.32 6.96 -0.64
C TYR A 116 -18.30 6.14 -1.42
N ASN A 117 -17.94 6.66 -2.59
CA ASN A 117 -16.94 6.01 -3.45
C ASN A 117 -15.51 6.43 -3.11
N GLU A 118 -15.36 7.64 -2.55
CA GLU A 118 -14.13 8.07 -1.89
C GLU A 118 -14.06 7.51 -0.47
N PHE A 119 -12.90 6.96 -0.10
CA PHE A 119 -12.62 6.63 1.29
C PHE A 119 -12.26 7.89 2.06
N LEU A 120 -13.27 8.44 2.73
CA LEU A 120 -13.12 9.49 3.74
C LEU A 120 -13.28 8.85 5.12
N PRO A 121 -12.19 8.60 5.87
CA PRO A 121 -12.31 8.06 7.21
C PRO A 121 -13.11 9.04 8.08
N SER A 122 -14.39 8.70 8.33
CA SER A 122 -15.29 9.51 9.15
C SER A 122 -15.08 9.21 10.63
N GLY A 123 -15.33 10.19 11.50
CA GLY A 123 -15.14 10.02 12.94
C GLY A 123 -15.89 8.82 13.54
N GLY A 124 -17.03 8.41 12.96
CA GLY A 124 -17.80 7.24 13.42
C GLY A 124 -17.12 5.89 13.17
N ILE A 125 -16.67 5.64 11.93
CA ILE A 125 -15.94 4.41 11.55
C ILE A 125 -14.61 4.35 12.30
N MET A 126 -13.90 5.48 12.35
CA MET A 126 -12.62 5.58 13.05
C MET A 126 -12.76 5.31 14.54
N LYS A 127 -13.82 5.83 15.19
CA LYS A 127 -14.13 5.58 16.59
C LYS A 127 -14.56 4.13 16.87
N TYR A 128 -15.20 3.45 15.91
CA TYR A 128 -15.52 2.03 16.05
C TYR A 128 -14.24 1.19 15.99
N LEU A 129 -13.41 1.40 14.96
CA LEU A 129 -12.16 0.65 14.77
C LEU A 129 -11.18 0.87 15.94
N SER A 130 -11.10 2.10 16.47
CA SER A 130 -10.21 2.40 17.59
C SER A 130 -10.52 1.61 18.86
N GLN A 131 -11.78 1.17 19.08
CA GLN A 131 -12.13 0.36 20.24
C GLN A 131 -11.44 -1.01 20.28
N PHE A 132 -11.01 -1.52 19.12
CA PHE A 132 -10.40 -2.85 19.01
C PHE A 132 -8.87 -2.82 18.99
N VAL A 133 -8.28 -1.69 18.60
CA VAL A 133 -6.83 -1.56 18.36
C VAL A 133 -6.15 -0.66 19.38
N CYS A 134 -6.89 0.27 20.01
CA CYS A 134 -6.32 1.28 20.90
C CYS A 134 -6.45 0.89 22.38
N ASN A 135 -5.32 0.86 23.09
CA ASN A 135 -5.28 0.69 24.55
C ASN A 135 -4.44 1.78 25.26
N THR A 136 -4.33 2.97 24.67
CA THR A 136 -3.38 4.03 25.09
C THR A 136 -4.05 5.29 25.63
N GLU A 137 -3.32 6.01 26.49
CA GLU A 137 -3.75 7.28 27.12
C GLU A 137 -3.94 8.44 26.12
N VAL A 138 -3.44 8.32 24.89
CA VAL A 138 -3.49 9.39 23.87
C VAL A 138 -4.54 9.06 22.79
N LYS A 139 -5.81 9.01 23.21
CA LYS A 139 -6.96 8.63 22.37
C LYS A 139 -7.06 9.41 21.05
N PHE A 140 -6.74 10.70 21.05
CA PHE A 140 -6.81 11.55 19.85
C PHE A 140 -5.88 11.08 18.72
N LEU A 141 -4.68 10.59 19.05
CA LEU A 141 -3.76 10.04 18.05
C LEU A 141 -4.21 8.67 17.57
N CYS A 142 -4.76 7.85 18.47
CA CYS A 142 -5.23 6.52 18.11
C CYS A 142 -6.53 6.53 17.28
N GLU A 143 -7.33 7.60 17.35
CA GLU A 143 -8.47 7.80 16.45
C GLU A 143 -8.06 8.29 15.04
N ASN A 144 -6.78 8.64 14.83
CA ASN A 144 -6.27 8.97 13.50
C ASN A 144 -6.01 7.70 12.69
N VAL A 145 -6.43 7.73 11.42
CA VAL A 145 -6.38 6.57 10.52
C VAL A 145 -4.98 6.00 10.33
N LEU A 146 -3.94 6.84 10.39
CA LEU A 146 -2.57 6.39 10.27
C LEU A 146 -2.21 5.43 11.41
N PHE A 147 -2.53 5.77 12.65
CA PHE A 147 -2.18 4.93 13.80
C PHE A 147 -3.01 3.64 13.86
N LEU A 148 -4.27 3.67 13.43
CA LEU A 148 -5.09 2.45 13.32
C LEU A 148 -4.56 1.50 12.26
N LEU A 149 -3.94 2.03 11.22
CA LEU A 149 -3.41 1.23 10.13
C LEU A 149 -1.98 0.75 10.41
N ALA A 150 -1.17 1.56 11.07
CA ALA A 150 0.28 1.39 11.12
C ALA A 150 0.83 0.54 12.27
N GLY A 151 0.15 0.55 13.42
CA GLY A 151 0.72 0.06 14.68
C GLY A 151 1.23 1.20 15.56
N ALA A 152 1.55 0.89 16.81
CA ALA A 152 1.90 1.89 17.81
C ALA A 152 3.42 2.06 17.97
N ASP A 153 3.94 3.25 17.67
CA ASP A 153 5.24 3.73 18.16
C ASP A 153 5.19 5.24 18.45
N SER A 154 4.86 5.60 19.69
CA SER A 154 4.84 7.02 20.08
C SER A 154 6.23 7.61 20.26
N LYS A 155 7.30 6.79 20.35
CA LYS A 155 8.66 7.27 20.63
C LYS A 155 9.36 7.80 19.39
N GLN A 156 9.06 7.25 18.21
CA GLN A 156 9.61 7.73 16.94
C GLN A 156 8.81 8.88 16.32
N LEU A 157 7.62 9.17 16.85
CA LEU A 157 6.75 10.22 16.34
C LEU A 157 7.14 11.60 16.85
N ASN A 158 7.53 12.50 15.95
CA ASN A 158 7.71 13.90 16.29
C ASN A 158 6.36 14.58 16.56
N THR A 159 6.00 14.69 17.83
CA THR A 159 4.70 15.25 18.25
C THR A 159 4.53 16.73 17.87
N THR A 160 5.62 17.51 17.76
CA THR A 160 5.55 18.91 17.34
C THR A 160 5.18 19.07 15.85
N ARG A 161 5.31 18.00 15.07
CA ARG A 161 4.96 17.96 13.64
C ARG A 161 3.60 17.35 13.35
N LEU A 162 2.85 16.92 14.36
CA LEU A 162 1.50 16.35 14.20
C LEU A 162 0.59 17.18 13.31
N GLY A 163 0.53 18.50 13.51
CA GLY A 163 -0.31 19.37 12.70
C GLY A 163 0.00 19.32 11.21
N VAL A 164 1.25 19.04 10.83
CA VAL A 164 1.66 18.85 9.43
C VAL A 164 1.24 17.47 8.94
N TYR A 165 1.48 16.40 9.71
CA TYR A 165 1.09 15.05 9.31
C TYR A 165 -0.42 14.96 9.10
N THR A 166 -1.21 15.45 10.05
CA THR A 166 -2.69 15.39 10.00
C THR A 166 -3.31 16.31 8.94
N SER A 167 -2.60 17.35 8.48
CA SER A 167 -3.10 18.22 7.40
C SER A 167 -2.85 17.65 6.00
N HIS A 168 -1.94 16.69 5.88
CA HIS A 168 -1.57 16.07 4.60
C HIS A 168 -2.02 14.62 4.48
N LEU A 169 -2.36 13.96 5.59
CA LEU A 169 -2.70 12.55 5.62
C LEU A 169 -4.01 12.30 6.40
N PRO A 170 -4.88 11.40 5.90
CA PRO A 170 -4.77 10.70 4.63
C PRO A 170 -4.98 11.64 3.43
N ALA A 171 -4.27 11.40 2.32
CA ALA A 171 -4.37 12.22 1.11
C ALA A 171 -5.57 11.84 0.20
N GLY A 172 -6.34 10.81 0.57
CA GLY A 172 -7.50 10.31 -0.19
C GLY A 172 -7.20 9.05 -1.01
N SER A 173 -8.19 8.16 -1.08
CA SER A 173 -8.20 6.92 -1.87
C SER A 173 -9.63 6.50 -2.19
N SER A 174 -9.83 5.47 -3.00
CA SER A 174 -11.16 4.89 -3.23
C SER A 174 -11.55 3.92 -2.11
N THR A 175 -12.84 3.81 -1.86
CA THR A 175 -13.42 2.73 -1.04
C THR A 175 -13.00 1.36 -1.56
N LYS A 176 -13.02 1.18 -2.89
CA LYS A 176 -12.63 -0.08 -3.55
C LYS A 176 -11.18 -0.48 -3.21
N SER A 177 -10.26 0.46 -3.01
CA SER A 177 -8.91 0.14 -2.53
C SER A 177 -8.95 -0.50 -1.14
N ILE A 178 -9.73 0.06 -0.20
CA ILE A 178 -9.84 -0.47 1.16
C ILE A 178 -10.52 -1.85 1.17
N VAL A 179 -11.57 -2.02 0.37
CA VAL A 179 -12.23 -3.32 0.20
C VAL A 179 -11.25 -4.34 -0.38
N HIS A 180 -10.40 -3.95 -1.33
CA HIS A 180 -9.40 -4.85 -1.88
C HIS A 180 -8.44 -5.39 -0.81
N PHE A 181 -7.89 -4.51 0.04
CA PHE A 181 -7.06 -4.96 1.15
C PHE A 181 -7.81 -5.90 2.10
N ALA A 182 -9.08 -5.60 2.42
CA ALA A 182 -9.91 -6.46 3.24
C ALA A 182 -10.18 -7.85 2.59
N GLN A 183 -10.32 -7.91 1.26
CA GLN A 183 -10.41 -9.18 0.52
C GLN A 183 -9.12 -10.00 0.65
N MET A 184 -7.96 -9.35 0.58
CA MET A 184 -6.66 -10.02 0.74
C MET A 184 -6.46 -10.58 2.15
N VAL A 185 -7.05 -9.97 3.18
CA VAL A 185 -7.06 -10.52 4.55
C VAL A 185 -7.80 -11.86 4.59
N ASN A 186 -8.97 -11.94 3.93
CA ASN A 186 -9.75 -13.17 3.87
C ASN A 186 -9.06 -14.26 3.03
N SER A 187 -8.57 -13.89 1.85
CA SER A 187 -7.99 -14.84 0.91
C SER A 187 -6.59 -15.30 1.33
N LYS A 188 -5.88 -14.47 2.12
CA LYS A 188 -4.45 -14.61 2.46
C LYS A 188 -3.56 -14.70 1.22
N LYS A 189 -4.02 -14.12 0.10
CA LYS A 189 -3.37 -14.20 -1.21
C LYS A 189 -3.17 -12.80 -1.76
N PHE A 190 -2.12 -12.66 -2.57
CA PHE A 190 -1.86 -11.45 -3.33
C PHE A 190 -2.57 -11.58 -4.69
N THR A 191 -3.81 -11.12 -4.76
CA THR A 191 -4.70 -11.28 -5.93
C THR A 191 -5.12 -9.93 -6.49
N LYS A 192 -5.66 -9.94 -7.71
CA LYS A 192 -6.50 -8.84 -8.19
C LYS A 192 -7.79 -8.72 -7.36
N TYR A 193 -8.52 -7.62 -7.57
CA TYR A 193 -9.79 -7.34 -6.90
C TYR A 193 -10.82 -8.43 -7.21
N ASP A 194 -11.49 -8.95 -6.19
CA ASP A 194 -12.57 -9.91 -6.36
C ASP A 194 -13.90 -9.17 -6.59
N TYR A 195 -14.45 -9.26 -7.80
CA TYR A 195 -15.77 -8.68 -8.13
C TYR A 195 -16.93 -9.65 -7.87
N GLY A 196 -16.66 -10.83 -7.32
CA GLY A 196 -17.58 -11.95 -7.22
C GLY A 196 -17.67 -12.76 -8.53
N THR A 197 -18.13 -14.01 -8.41
CA THR A 197 -18.09 -15.04 -9.47
C THR A 197 -18.48 -14.55 -10.86
N THR A 198 -19.65 -13.92 -11.00
CA THR A 198 -20.20 -13.50 -12.30
C THR A 198 -19.41 -12.34 -12.90
N ALA A 199 -18.98 -11.38 -12.09
CA ALA A 199 -18.24 -10.22 -12.57
C ALA A 199 -16.76 -10.55 -12.82
N ASN A 200 -16.16 -11.45 -12.03
CA ASN A 200 -14.84 -12.02 -12.31
C ASN A 200 -14.83 -12.74 -13.66
N MET A 201 -15.87 -13.50 -14.01
CA MET A 201 -15.94 -14.13 -15.33
C MET A 201 -15.92 -13.09 -16.47
N LYS A 202 -16.55 -11.93 -16.27
CA LYS A 202 -16.53 -10.84 -17.27
C LYS A 202 -15.18 -10.12 -17.30
N GLN A 203 -14.55 -9.92 -16.15
CA GLN A 203 -13.33 -9.12 -16.01
C GLN A 203 -12.06 -9.92 -16.32
N TYR A 204 -12.01 -11.18 -15.90
CA TYR A 204 -10.81 -12.02 -15.89
C TYR A 204 -10.96 -13.29 -16.73
N ASN A 205 -12.15 -13.58 -17.25
CA ASN A 205 -12.46 -14.85 -17.93
C ASN A 205 -12.26 -16.09 -17.01
N GLN A 206 -12.37 -15.90 -15.69
CA GLN A 206 -12.32 -16.93 -14.66
C GLN A 206 -13.18 -16.52 -13.47
N THR A 207 -13.63 -17.47 -12.65
CA THR A 207 -14.58 -17.21 -11.56
C THR A 207 -13.95 -16.59 -10.31
N THR A 208 -12.63 -16.66 -10.17
CA THR A 208 -11.85 -16.13 -9.05
C THR A 208 -10.87 -15.07 -9.56
N PRO A 209 -10.42 -14.11 -8.74
CA PRO A 209 -9.40 -13.17 -9.17
C PRO A 209 -8.06 -13.87 -9.39
N PRO A 210 -7.30 -13.53 -10.46
CA PRO A 210 -5.97 -14.08 -10.67
C PRO A 210 -4.98 -13.60 -9.60
N GLU A 211 -4.01 -14.46 -9.25
CA GLU A 211 -2.93 -14.12 -8.32
C GLU A 211 -1.79 -13.38 -9.03
N TYR A 212 -1.17 -12.44 -8.32
CA TYR A 212 0.07 -11.78 -8.72
C TYR A 212 1.28 -12.66 -8.38
N ASP A 213 1.87 -13.27 -9.39
CA ASP A 213 3.02 -14.17 -9.22
C ASP A 213 4.34 -13.41 -9.11
N VAL A 214 4.71 -13.05 -7.88
CA VAL A 214 5.95 -12.32 -7.57
C VAL A 214 7.22 -13.08 -7.98
N SER A 215 7.14 -14.39 -8.26
CA SER A 215 8.29 -15.17 -8.73
C SER A 215 8.68 -14.85 -10.17
N LYS A 216 7.85 -14.10 -10.90
CA LYS A 216 8.10 -13.60 -12.26
C LYS A 216 8.89 -12.29 -12.29
N ILE A 217 9.07 -11.63 -11.15
CA ILE A 217 9.80 -10.36 -11.05
C ILE A 217 11.29 -10.61 -11.27
N THR A 218 11.88 -9.97 -12.26
CA THR A 218 13.31 -10.10 -12.62
C THR A 218 14.15 -8.91 -12.18
N THR A 219 13.54 -7.74 -11.94
CA THR A 219 14.23 -6.59 -11.31
C THR A 219 14.78 -6.97 -9.94
N PRO A 220 16.03 -6.58 -9.59
CA PRO A 220 16.54 -6.72 -8.22
C PRO A 220 15.60 -6.09 -7.18
N VAL A 221 15.22 -6.86 -6.16
CA VAL A 221 14.33 -6.40 -5.07
C VAL A 221 15.09 -6.34 -3.74
N ALA A 222 15.02 -5.21 -3.05
CA ALA A 222 15.45 -5.05 -1.68
C ALA A 222 14.24 -4.78 -0.77
N LEU A 223 14.09 -5.57 0.30
CA LEU A 223 13.03 -5.43 1.28
C LEU A 223 13.56 -4.76 2.56
N LEU A 224 12.89 -3.71 3.03
CA LEU A 224 13.10 -3.14 4.35
C LEU A 224 11.79 -3.26 5.14
N TRP A 225 11.80 -3.99 6.24
CA TRP A 225 10.61 -4.33 7.02
C TRP A 225 10.90 -4.27 8.53
N SER A 226 9.88 -4.33 9.38
CA SER A 226 10.02 -4.19 10.83
C SER A 226 9.13 -5.16 11.59
N LEU A 227 9.41 -5.36 12.89
CA LEU A 227 8.74 -6.36 13.72
C LEU A 227 7.36 -5.91 14.24
N ASN A 228 7.14 -4.61 14.39
CA ASN A 228 5.92 -4.04 14.98
C ASN A 228 5.05 -3.33 13.92
N ASP A 229 5.25 -3.68 12.65
CA ASP A 229 4.41 -3.20 11.56
C ASP A 229 3.05 -3.92 11.57
N ALA A 230 1.97 -3.18 11.85
CA ALA A 230 0.65 -3.79 11.95
C ALA A 230 0.05 -4.16 10.58
N LEU A 231 0.55 -3.60 9.47
CA LEU A 231 -0.01 -3.78 8.12
C LEU A 231 0.89 -4.60 7.20
N ALA A 232 2.19 -4.31 7.16
CA ALA A 232 3.19 -5.15 6.49
C ALA A 232 3.81 -6.10 7.53
N ASP A 233 2.97 -6.98 8.08
CA ASP A 233 3.35 -7.86 9.19
C ASP A 233 4.58 -8.71 8.84
N SER A 234 5.46 -8.87 9.82
CA SER A 234 6.72 -9.60 9.65
C SER A 234 6.55 -11.03 9.12
N ALA A 235 5.47 -11.74 9.49
CA ALA A 235 5.19 -13.07 8.98
C ALA A 235 4.83 -13.04 7.49
N ASP A 236 4.01 -12.09 7.06
CA ASP A 236 3.70 -11.89 5.63
C ASP A 236 4.97 -11.55 4.82
N VAL A 237 5.88 -10.73 5.37
CA VAL A 237 7.17 -10.43 4.70
C VAL A 237 8.09 -11.64 4.65
N VAL A 238 8.17 -12.44 5.72
CA VAL A 238 8.96 -13.68 5.75
C VAL A 238 8.42 -14.69 4.73
N GLU A 239 7.11 -14.77 4.55
CA GLU A 239 6.48 -15.61 3.50
C GLU A 239 6.74 -15.12 2.07
N LEU A 240 6.94 -13.82 1.88
CA LEU A 240 7.27 -13.22 0.58
C LEU A 240 8.70 -13.55 0.13
N GLN A 241 9.67 -13.51 1.06
CA GLN A 241 11.10 -13.67 0.76
C GLN A 241 11.44 -14.86 -0.15
N PRO A 242 11.01 -16.11 0.14
CA PRO A 242 11.36 -17.26 -0.72
C PRO A 242 10.67 -17.26 -2.08
N LYS A 243 9.60 -16.46 -2.27
CA LYS A 243 8.87 -16.35 -3.54
C LYS A 243 9.58 -15.40 -4.53
N LEU A 244 10.39 -14.47 -4.03
CA LEU A 244 11.13 -13.49 -4.83
C LEU A 244 12.48 -14.06 -5.32
N LYS A 245 12.52 -14.58 -6.54
CA LYS A 245 13.75 -15.10 -7.17
C LYS A 245 14.84 -14.02 -7.36
N SER A 246 14.42 -12.76 -7.42
CA SER A 246 15.26 -11.57 -7.62
C SER A 246 15.55 -10.82 -6.32
N LEU A 247 15.31 -11.43 -5.15
CA LEU A 247 15.61 -10.83 -3.85
C LEU A 247 17.13 -10.67 -3.66
N VAL A 248 17.57 -9.42 -3.48
CA VAL A 248 18.99 -9.07 -3.31
C VAL A 248 19.34 -8.58 -1.91
N SER A 249 18.34 -8.17 -1.13
CA SER A 249 18.51 -7.77 0.27
C SER A 249 17.18 -7.90 1.03
N SER A 250 17.26 -8.35 2.27
CA SER A 250 16.16 -8.29 3.24
C SER A 250 16.71 -7.73 4.54
N TYR A 251 16.23 -6.55 4.93
CA TYR A 251 16.70 -5.82 6.09
C TYR A 251 15.56 -5.61 7.08
N CYS A 252 15.66 -6.26 8.24
CA CYS A 252 14.79 -5.98 9.37
C CYS A 252 15.34 -4.76 10.12
N VAL A 253 14.53 -3.71 10.24
CA VAL A 253 14.91 -2.50 10.98
C VAL A 253 15.21 -2.88 12.44
N PRO A 254 16.42 -2.58 12.96
CA PRO A 254 16.88 -3.02 14.28
C PRO A 254 16.29 -2.15 15.40
N TYR A 255 14.98 -1.94 15.37
CA TYR A 255 14.23 -1.20 16.38
C TYR A 255 12.89 -1.93 16.57
N PRO A 256 12.73 -2.72 17.66
CA PRO A 256 11.61 -3.64 17.80
C PRO A 256 10.22 -3.01 17.73
N ALA A 257 10.07 -1.74 18.12
CA ALA A 257 8.79 -1.04 18.09
C ALA A 257 8.52 -0.29 16.78
N PHE A 258 9.44 -0.33 15.80
CA PHE A 258 9.31 0.41 14.54
C PHE A 258 8.08 -0.11 13.80
N ASN A 259 7.18 0.80 13.45
CA ASN A 259 5.87 0.50 12.87
C ASN A 259 5.84 0.85 11.37
N HIS A 260 4.65 0.75 10.77
CA HIS A 260 4.44 0.97 9.35
C HIS A 260 4.78 2.38 8.84
N GLU A 261 4.46 3.42 9.61
CA GLU A 261 4.65 4.83 9.20
C GLU A 261 6.03 5.36 9.58
N ASP A 262 6.72 4.69 10.49
CA ASP A 262 8.07 5.04 10.89
C ASP A 262 9.06 5.03 9.72
N PHE A 263 8.81 4.24 8.68
CA PHE A 263 9.60 4.26 7.44
C PHE A 263 9.65 5.63 6.74
N VAL A 264 8.67 6.50 7.00
CA VAL A 264 8.55 7.82 6.38
C VAL A 264 8.46 8.97 7.41
N MET A 265 8.08 8.68 8.65
CA MET A 265 7.83 9.70 9.70
C MET A 265 8.73 9.60 10.93
N ALA A 266 9.45 8.50 11.14
CA ALA A 266 10.25 8.36 12.36
C ALA A 266 11.36 9.42 12.43
N GLU A 267 11.58 9.96 13.62
CA GLU A 267 12.71 10.88 13.86
C GLU A 267 14.05 10.24 13.49
N GLN A 268 14.19 8.93 13.71
CA GLN A 268 15.40 8.18 13.38
C GLN A 268 15.33 7.47 12.01
N ALA A 269 14.33 7.76 11.17
CA ALA A 269 14.19 7.14 9.84
C ALA A 269 15.46 7.32 8.99
N ASN A 270 16.14 8.47 9.11
CA ASN A 270 17.41 8.69 8.41
C ASN A 270 18.46 7.63 8.74
N THR A 271 18.70 7.38 10.03
CA THR A 271 19.73 6.45 10.48
C THR A 271 19.31 4.99 10.37
N LEU A 272 18.03 4.69 10.58
CA LEU A 272 17.51 3.31 10.63
C LEU A 272 17.12 2.78 9.25
N VAL A 273 16.74 3.65 8.31
CA VAL A 273 16.18 3.26 7.00
C VAL A 273 16.92 3.96 5.86
N TYR A 274 16.98 5.29 5.83
CA TYR A 274 17.41 6.02 4.63
C TYR A 274 18.88 5.81 4.28
N GLN A 275 19.77 5.66 5.27
CA GLN A 275 21.16 5.28 4.96
C GLN A 275 21.25 3.92 4.26
N GLN A 276 20.45 2.93 4.67
CA GLN A 276 20.42 1.63 4.00
C GLN A 276 19.86 1.72 2.58
N VAL A 277 18.84 2.54 2.36
CA VAL A 277 18.36 2.83 1.00
C VAL A 277 19.48 3.44 0.16
N LEU A 278 20.17 4.47 0.65
CA LEU A 278 21.25 5.13 -0.08
C LEU A 278 22.41 4.17 -0.40
N ASP A 279 22.78 3.29 0.53
CA ASP A 279 23.84 2.31 0.30
C ASP A 279 23.44 1.26 -0.75
N LEU A 280 22.18 0.82 -0.76
CA LEU A 280 21.64 -0.03 -1.83
C LEU A 280 21.66 0.68 -3.18
N LEU A 281 21.26 1.96 -3.24
CA LEU A 281 21.25 2.75 -4.48
C LEU A 281 22.67 2.99 -5.03
N ARG A 282 23.67 3.17 -4.17
CA ARG A 282 25.09 3.29 -4.58
C ARG A 282 25.68 1.98 -5.08
N LYS A 283 25.23 0.85 -4.51
CA LYS A 283 25.73 -0.48 -4.87
C LYS A 283 25.31 -0.92 -6.27
N TYR A 284 24.13 -0.52 -6.73
CA TYR A 284 23.56 -0.89 -8.03
C TYR A 284 23.83 0.18 -9.07
#